data_AF-A0A7S0HEV1-F1
#
_entry.id   AF-A0A7S0HEV1-F1
#
_cell.length_a   1.000
_cell.length_b   1.000
_cell.length_c   1.000
_cell.angle_alpha   90.00
_cell.angle_beta   90.00
_cell.angle_gamma   90.00
#
_symmetry.space_group_name_H-M   'P 1'
#
loop_
_entity.id
_entity.type
_entity.pdbx_description
1 polymer ?
#
loop_
_entity_poly.entity_id
_entity_poly.type
_entity_poly.pdbx_seq_one_letter_code
_entity_poly.pdbx_strand_id
1 'polypeptide(L)'
;AGEGRGNPRGWWNAAEAAERPATSKTYVGLEESLALARQTLQEHGPFDGLLGFSQGATLGALLCLAPSPLPPLRFAVLVSGFMPRDPALEPLVGTAEGPPPLRVPLPSLHVMGENDQLVAAASSQRLSDCFAGATLHRHEGGHLVPSSADFR
;
A
#
# COMPACT_ATOMS: atom_id res chain seq x y z
N ALA A 1 17.59 31.27 14.74
CA ALA A 1 17.31 29.86 15.04
C ALA A 1 16.47 29.32 13.89
N GLY A 2 16.92 28.26 13.22
CA GLY A 2 16.39 27.85 11.93
C GLY A 2 14.91 27.46 11.98
N GLU A 3 14.14 27.94 11.00
CA GLU A 3 12.81 27.46 10.70
C GLU A 3 12.87 25.94 10.49
N GLY A 4 12.22 25.21 11.39
CA GLY A 4 12.25 23.75 11.41
C GLY A 4 11.71 23.19 10.10
N ARG A 5 12.46 22.27 9.49
CA ARG A 5 11.99 21.47 8.36
C ARG A 5 10.62 20.89 8.74
N GLY A 6 9.57 21.28 8.01
CA GLY A 6 8.22 20.76 8.22
C GLY A 6 8.22 19.23 8.22
N ASN A 7 7.24 18.63 8.90
CA ASN A 7 7.07 17.18 8.94
C ASN A 7 7.09 16.63 7.50
N PRO A 8 7.85 15.56 7.19
CA PRO A 8 7.85 14.96 5.86
C PRO A 8 6.42 14.72 5.37
N ARG A 9 6.16 15.08 4.10
CA ARG A 9 4.86 14.83 3.47
C ARG A 9 4.77 13.33 3.16
N GLY A 10 3.73 12.69 3.65
CA GLY A 10 3.41 11.29 3.40
C GLY A 10 1.92 11.04 3.64
N TRP A 11 1.45 9.85 3.26
CA TRP A 11 0.10 9.40 3.57
C TRP A 11 -0.08 9.11 5.07
N TRP A 12 0.99 8.77 5.77
CA TRP A 12 1.03 8.74 7.23
C TRP A 12 2.47 8.86 7.70
N ASN A 13 2.65 9.08 8.99
CA ASN A 13 3.96 9.07 9.63
C ASN A 13 4.06 7.88 10.61
N ALA A 14 5.28 7.39 10.81
CA ALA A 14 5.56 6.54 11.97
C ALA A 14 5.40 7.38 13.25
N ALA A 15 4.96 6.76 14.35
CA ALA A 15 4.87 7.46 15.63
C ALA A 15 6.24 7.94 16.13
N GLU A 16 7.28 7.13 15.90
CA GLU A 16 8.66 7.45 16.26
C GLU A 16 9.45 7.96 15.04
N ALA A 17 10.11 9.11 15.19
CA ALA A 17 10.79 9.79 14.07
C ALA A 17 11.95 8.97 13.45
N ALA A 18 12.52 8.03 14.19
CA ALA A 18 13.59 7.14 13.71
C ALA A 18 13.05 5.91 12.95
N GLU A 19 11.75 5.63 13.03
CA GLU A 19 11.14 4.48 12.36
C GLU A 19 10.73 4.80 10.93
N ARG A 20 10.89 3.82 10.05
CA ARG A 20 10.34 3.90 8.69
C ARG A 20 8.88 3.46 8.69
N PRO A 21 8.01 4.05 7.85
CA PRO A 21 6.61 3.63 7.74
C PRO A 21 6.43 2.13 7.46
N ALA A 22 7.30 1.53 6.64
CA ALA A 22 7.25 0.11 6.29
C ALA A 22 7.55 -0.85 7.46
N THR A 23 8.19 -0.35 8.52
CA THR A 23 8.59 -1.14 9.69
C THR A 23 7.86 -0.73 10.97
N SER A 24 7.19 0.43 10.96
CA SER A 24 6.50 0.95 12.13
C SER A 24 5.22 0.18 12.44
N LYS A 25 4.87 0.15 13.73
CA LYS A 25 3.66 -0.47 14.28
C LYS A 25 2.56 0.54 14.64
N THR A 26 2.76 1.82 14.33
CA THR A 26 1.79 2.87 14.62
C THR A 26 1.80 3.90 13.51
N TYR A 27 0.65 4.13 12.88
CA TYR A 27 0.52 5.01 11.71
C TYR A 27 -0.29 6.27 12.02
N VAL A 28 0.41 7.38 12.26
CA VAL A 28 -0.20 8.69 12.53
C VAL A 28 -0.65 9.33 11.23
N GLY A 29 -1.95 9.61 11.08
CA GLY A 29 -2.53 10.24 9.87
C GLY A 29 -3.13 9.26 8.85
N LEU A 30 -3.09 7.94 9.11
CA LEU A 30 -3.57 6.94 8.16
C LEU A 30 -5.08 7.02 7.96
N GLU A 31 -5.84 7.22 9.04
CA GLU A 31 -7.31 7.29 8.98
C GLU A 31 -7.77 8.48 8.13
N GLU A 32 -7.13 9.63 8.29
CA GLU A 32 -7.37 10.84 7.52
C GLU A 32 -7.05 10.62 6.04
N SER A 33 -5.94 9.95 5.72
CA SER A 33 -5.58 9.61 4.35
C SER A 33 -6.55 8.62 3.70
N LEU A 34 -7.03 7.61 4.44
CA LEU A 34 -8.06 6.68 3.96
C LEU A 34 -9.38 7.40 3.71
N ALA A 35 -9.77 8.32 4.61
CA ALA A 35 -10.97 9.14 4.45
C ALA A 35 -10.86 10.04 3.21
N LEU A 36 -9.75 10.75 3.05
CA LEU A 36 -9.49 11.62 1.89
C LEU A 36 -9.52 10.84 0.57
N ALA A 37 -8.83 9.70 0.51
CA ALA A 37 -8.81 8.87 -0.70
C ALA A 37 -10.21 8.36 -1.05
N ARG A 38 -10.98 7.91 -0.05
CA ARG A 38 -12.37 7.49 -0.25
C ARG A 38 -13.26 8.61 -0.76
N GLN A 39 -13.19 9.79 -0.14
CA GLN A 39 -13.94 10.97 -0.56
C GLN A 39 -13.58 11.35 -2.01
N THR A 40 -12.30 11.33 -2.35
CA THR A 40 -11.81 11.60 -3.71
C THR A 40 -12.43 10.64 -4.74
N LEU A 41 -12.46 9.33 -4.44
CA LEU A 41 -13.09 8.34 -5.33
C LEU A 41 -14.58 8.62 -5.55
N GLN A 42 -15.27 9.10 -4.51
CA GLN A 42 -16.71 9.39 -4.55
C GLN A 42 -17.02 10.68 -5.31
N GLU A 43 -16.24 11.73 -5.09
CA GLU A 43 -16.49 13.08 -5.64
C GLU A 43 -15.97 13.26 -7.07
N HIS A 44 -14.87 12.60 -7.42
CA HIS A 44 -14.15 12.81 -8.68
C HIS A 44 -14.16 11.60 -9.62
N GLY A 45 -14.85 10.52 -9.24
CA GLY A 45 -15.03 9.36 -10.08
C GLY A 45 -15.95 9.59 -11.31
N PRO A 46 -16.18 8.55 -12.12
CA PRO A 46 -15.69 7.18 -11.92
C PRO A 46 -14.21 7.05 -12.28
N PHE A 47 -13.46 6.35 -11.43
CA PHE A 47 -12.11 5.87 -11.73
C PHE A 47 -12.17 4.40 -12.12
N ASP A 48 -11.50 4.00 -13.20
CA ASP A 48 -11.41 2.57 -13.56
C ASP A 48 -10.51 1.78 -12.59
N GLY A 49 -9.55 2.42 -11.94
CA GLY A 49 -8.61 1.73 -11.07
C GLY A 49 -7.76 2.68 -10.25
N LEU A 50 -6.95 2.10 -9.36
CA LEU A 50 -6.01 2.81 -8.50
C LEU A 50 -4.57 2.42 -8.80
N LEU A 51 -3.67 3.39 -8.65
CA LEU A 51 -2.23 3.17 -8.70
C LEU A 51 -1.60 3.76 -7.45
N GLY A 52 -0.79 2.97 -6.76
CA GLY A 52 -0.05 3.40 -5.59
C GLY A 52 1.41 2.96 -5.67
N PHE A 53 2.29 3.78 -5.08
CA PHE A 53 3.71 3.46 -4.89
C PHE A 53 4.05 3.49 -3.40
N SER A 54 4.81 2.50 -2.93
CA SER A 54 5.30 2.42 -1.54
C SER A 54 4.15 2.55 -0.53
N GLN A 55 4.20 3.55 0.33
CA GLN A 55 3.13 3.89 1.26
C GLN A 55 1.76 4.07 0.58
N GLY A 56 1.71 4.67 -0.61
CA GLY A 56 0.48 4.82 -1.39
C GLY A 56 -0.05 3.49 -1.94
N ALA A 57 0.81 2.52 -2.21
CA ALA A 57 0.38 1.17 -2.58
C ALA A 57 -0.29 0.46 -1.40
N THR A 58 0.30 0.58 -0.21
CA THR A 58 -0.31 0.05 1.03
C THR A 58 -1.62 0.78 1.37
N LEU A 59 -1.70 2.09 1.18
CA LEU A 59 -2.96 2.85 1.33
C LEU A 59 -4.05 2.33 0.39
N GLY A 60 -3.72 2.18 -0.90
CA GLY A 60 -4.65 1.67 -1.91
C GLY A 60 -5.15 0.27 -1.58
N ALA A 61 -4.26 -0.60 -1.09
CA ALA A 61 -4.65 -1.94 -0.63
C ALA A 61 -5.61 -1.89 0.57
N LEU A 62 -5.30 -1.08 1.58
CA LEU A 62 -6.16 -0.89 2.76
C LEU A 62 -7.52 -0.31 2.39
N LEU A 63 -7.57 0.60 1.41
CA LEU A 63 -8.81 1.15 0.90
C LEU A 63 -9.70 0.06 0.32
N CYS A 64 -9.15 -0.87 -0.48
CA CYS A 64 -9.87 -2.02 -1.04
C CYS A 64 -10.31 -3.05 0.00
N LEU A 65 -9.55 -3.19 1.09
CA LEU A 65 -9.84 -4.15 2.16
C LEU A 65 -10.85 -3.63 3.18
N ALA A 66 -11.00 -2.31 3.28
CA ALA A 66 -11.92 -1.69 4.21
C ALA A 66 -13.37 -2.13 3.93
N PRO A 67 -14.19 -2.37 4.96
CA PRO A 67 -15.57 -2.83 4.80
C PRO A 67 -16.50 -1.77 4.21
N SER A 68 -16.08 -0.50 4.22
CA SER A 68 -16.86 0.60 3.65
C SER A 68 -16.92 0.47 2.13
N PRO A 69 -18.11 0.60 1.51
CA PRO A 69 -18.25 0.48 0.07
C PRO A 69 -17.41 1.54 -0.65
N LEU A 70 -16.67 1.10 -1.65
CA LEU A 70 -16.01 1.96 -2.62
C LEU A 70 -16.86 2.08 -3.89
N PRO A 71 -16.75 3.20 -4.63
CA PRO A 71 -17.13 3.22 -6.03
C PRO A 71 -16.49 2.04 -6.79
N PRO A 72 -17.15 1.48 -7.81
CA PRO A 72 -16.66 0.28 -8.48
C PRO A 72 -15.33 0.55 -9.17
N LEU A 73 -14.28 -0.15 -8.72
CA LEU A 73 -12.96 -0.20 -9.37
C LEU A 73 -12.85 -1.50 -10.17
N ARG A 74 -12.17 -1.43 -11.31
CA ARG A 74 -11.91 -2.59 -12.18
C ARG A 74 -10.56 -3.23 -11.90
N PHE A 75 -9.57 -2.46 -11.44
CA PHE A 75 -8.24 -2.97 -11.10
C PHE A 75 -7.47 -2.09 -10.11
N ALA A 76 -6.39 -2.66 -9.57
CA ALA A 76 -5.39 -1.97 -8.76
C ALA A 76 -3.96 -2.23 -9.27
N VAL A 77 -3.09 -1.24 -9.23
CA VAL A 77 -1.65 -1.37 -9.50
C VAL A 77 -0.88 -0.89 -8.27
N LEU A 78 -0.21 -1.82 -7.60
CA LEU A 78 0.40 -1.62 -6.29
C LEU A 78 1.91 -1.90 -6.38
N VAL A 79 2.70 -0.82 -6.45
CA VAL A 79 4.15 -0.90 -6.67
C VAL A 79 4.90 -0.68 -5.35
N SER A 80 5.80 -1.61 -5.00
CA SER A 80 6.58 -1.60 -3.76
C SER A 80 5.74 -1.41 -2.49
N GLY A 81 4.48 -1.86 -2.50
CA GLY A 81 3.63 -1.88 -1.31
C GLY A 81 4.13 -2.89 -0.28
N PHE A 82 3.81 -2.65 0.99
CA PHE A 82 4.19 -3.52 2.10
C PHE A 82 2.97 -3.93 2.92
N MET A 83 3.03 -5.13 3.52
CA MET A 83 2.07 -5.56 4.52
C MET A 83 2.18 -4.63 5.74
N PRO A 84 1.12 -3.89 6.12
CA PRO A 84 1.14 -3.04 7.30
C PRO A 84 1.34 -3.87 8.57
N ARG A 85 1.98 -3.26 9.58
CA ARG A 85 2.35 -3.92 10.84
C ARG A 85 1.66 -3.32 12.07
N ASP A 86 0.79 -2.34 11.85
CA ASP A 86 -0.02 -1.75 12.92
C ASP A 86 -1.06 -2.77 13.40
N PRO A 87 -1.05 -3.18 14.69
CA PRO A 87 -2.02 -4.12 15.23
C PRO A 87 -3.47 -3.70 15.03
N ALA A 88 -3.76 -2.39 14.91
CA ALA A 88 -5.10 -1.88 14.63
C ALA A 88 -5.64 -2.34 13.25
N LEU A 89 -4.76 -2.75 12.34
CA LEU A 89 -5.12 -3.21 11.00
C LEU A 89 -5.23 -4.74 10.87
N GLU A 90 -4.90 -5.51 11.92
CA GLU A 90 -5.01 -6.98 11.92
C GLU A 90 -6.41 -7.50 11.55
N PRO A 91 -7.53 -6.85 11.94
CA PRO A 91 -8.86 -7.28 11.50
C PRO A 91 -9.06 -7.22 9.98
N LEU A 92 -8.29 -6.38 9.26
CA LEU A 92 -8.37 -6.21 7.81
C LEU A 92 -7.36 -7.09 7.07
N VAL A 93 -6.12 -7.15 7.57
CA VAL A 93 -4.98 -7.75 6.85
C VAL A 93 -4.49 -9.08 7.43
N GLY A 94 -5.01 -9.46 8.59
CA GLY A 94 -4.54 -10.61 9.36
C GLY A 94 -3.28 -10.30 10.16
N THR A 95 -2.77 -11.30 10.86
CA THR A 95 -1.52 -11.16 11.62
C THR A 95 -0.30 -11.27 10.70
N ALA A 96 0.87 -10.93 11.22
CA ALA A 96 2.14 -11.05 10.51
C ALA A 96 2.55 -12.49 10.15
N GLU A 97 1.82 -13.53 10.60
CA GLU A 97 2.12 -14.93 10.33
C GLU A 97 0.92 -15.72 9.80
N GLY A 98 -0.31 -15.23 10.01
CA GLY A 98 -1.54 -15.87 9.53
C GLY A 98 -1.91 -15.49 8.09
N PRO A 99 -2.84 -16.24 7.47
CA PRO A 99 -3.45 -15.83 6.21
C PRO A 99 -4.32 -14.58 6.41
N PRO A 100 -4.57 -13.79 5.35
CA PRO A 100 -5.46 -12.66 5.43
C PRO A 100 -6.91 -13.13 5.71
N PRO A 101 -7.69 -12.38 6.50
CA PRO A 101 -9.06 -12.74 6.88
C PRO A 101 -10.02 -12.67 5.68
N LEU A 102 -9.72 -11.80 4.72
CA LEU A 102 -10.49 -11.60 3.49
C LEU A 102 -9.54 -11.47 2.31
N ARG A 103 -9.96 -12.03 1.16
CA ARG A 103 -9.30 -11.81 -0.12
C ARG A 103 -10.21 -11.02 -1.03
N VAL A 104 -9.81 -9.80 -1.38
CA VAL A 104 -10.61 -8.90 -2.22
C VAL A 104 -10.68 -9.46 -3.64
N PRO A 105 -11.88 -9.61 -4.24
CA PRO A 105 -12.04 -10.11 -5.61
C PRO A 105 -11.81 -9.00 -6.65
N LEU A 106 -10.75 -8.21 -6.48
CA LEU A 106 -10.33 -7.16 -7.41
C LEU A 106 -9.07 -7.63 -8.16
N PRO A 107 -9.05 -7.60 -9.51
CA PRO A 107 -7.81 -7.80 -10.25
C PRO A 107 -6.74 -6.80 -9.80
N SER A 108 -5.57 -7.29 -9.41
CA SER A 108 -4.49 -6.42 -8.95
C SER A 108 -3.14 -6.82 -9.55
N LEU A 109 -2.33 -5.84 -9.91
CA LEU A 109 -0.92 -6.03 -10.25
C LEU A 109 -0.08 -5.57 -9.05
N HIS A 110 0.75 -6.46 -8.53
CA HIS A 110 1.72 -6.16 -7.48
C HIS A 110 3.12 -6.20 -8.06
N VAL A 111 3.83 -5.07 -8.00
CA VAL A 111 5.20 -4.93 -8.50
C VAL A 111 6.16 -4.82 -7.33
N MET A 112 7.24 -5.60 -7.33
CA MET A 112 8.24 -5.59 -6.26
C MET A 112 9.67 -5.67 -6.79
N GLY A 113 10.56 -4.89 -6.18
CA GLY A 113 11.99 -4.96 -6.43
C GLY A 113 12.67 -6.01 -5.58
N GLU A 114 13.48 -6.87 -6.19
CA GLU A 114 14.24 -7.90 -5.48
C GLU A 114 15.37 -7.31 -4.64
N ASN A 115 15.89 -6.15 -5.04
CA ASN A 115 16.94 -5.43 -4.34
C ASN A 115 16.40 -4.24 -3.50
N ASP A 116 15.10 -4.22 -3.19
CA ASP A 116 14.47 -3.18 -2.39
C ASP A 116 14.93 -3.22 -0.93
N GLN A 117 15.69 -2.20 -0.52
CA GLN A 117 16.24 -2.05 0.84
C GLN A 117 15.29 -1.33 1.82
N LEU A 118 14.13 -0.85 1.33
CA LEU A 118 13.12 -0.17 2.14
C LEU A 118 11.94 -1.08 2.46
N VAL A 119 11.53 -1.89 1.49
CA VAL A 119 10.42 -2.83 1.60
C VAL A 119 10.91 -4.22 1.21
N ALA A 120 10.93 -5.14 2.18
CA ALA A 120 11.29 -6.52 1.91
C ALA A 120 10.27 -7.16 0.94
N ALA A 121 10.77 -7.88 -0.08
CA ALA A 121 9.92 -8.55 -1.07
C ALA A 121 8.87 -9.49 -0.45
N ALA A 122 9.19 -10.14 0.68
CA ALA A 122 8.25 -10.96 1.43
C ALA A 122 7.04 -10.15 1.97
N SER A 123 7.26 -8.89 2.36
CA SER A 123 6.18 -7.99 2.80
C SER A 123 5.25 -7.62 1.64
N SER A 124 5.82 -7.32 0.46
CA SER A 124 5.05 -7.05 -0.75
C SER A 124 4.25 -8.27 -1.22
N GLN A 125 4.86 -9.47 -1.15
CA GLN A 125 4.19 -10.73 -1.43
C GLN A 125 2.97 -10.92 -0.51
N ARG A 126 3.16 -10.76 0.80
CA ARG A 126 2.05 -10.89 1.76
C ARG A 126 0.91 -9.94 1.46
N LEU A 127 1.21 -8.69 1.09
CA LEU A 127 0.17 -7.73 0.73
C LEU A 127 -0.64 -8.21 -0.50
N SER A 128 0.00 -8.91 -1.45
CA SER A 128 -0.69 -9.48 -2.60
C SER A 128 -1.61 -10.66 -2.26
N ASP A 129 -1.32 -11.38 -1.17
CA ASP A 129 -2.14 -12.52 -0.75
C ASP A 129 -3.56 -12.08 -0.30
N CYS A 130 -3.71 -10.80 0.09
CA CYS A 130 -4.99 -10.15 0.39
C CYS A 130 -5.90 -9.96 -0.83
N PHE A 131 -5.44 -10.28 -2.05
CA PHE A 131 -6.20 -10.15 -3.29
C PHE A 131 -6.38 -11.52 -3.93
N ALA A 132 -7.61 -11.84 -4.34
CA ALA A 132 -7.93 -13.11 -4.98
C ALA A 132 -7.41 -13.17 -6.43
N GLY A 133 -7.37 -12.01 -7.11
CA GLY A 133 -6.94 -11.86 -8.52
C GLY A 133 -5.58 -11.21 -8.69
N ALA A 134 -4.66 -11.40 -7.72
CA ALA A 134 -3.33 -10.80 -7.77
C ALA A 134 -2.44 -11.43 -8.86
N THR A 135 -1.83 -10.58 -9.67
CA THR A 135 -0.69 -10.89 -10.53
C THR A 135 0.55 -10.25 -9.91
N LEU A 136 1.65 -11.01 -9.85
CA LEU A 136 2.91 -10.52 -9.30
C LEU A 136 3.93 -10.30 -10.40
N HIS A 137 4.60 -9.16 -10.36
CA HIS A 137 5.74 -8.84 -11.19
C HIS A 137 6.94 -8.48 -10.30
N ARG A 138 8.07 -9.14 -10.55
CA ARG A 138 9.33 -8.95 -9.85
C ARG A 138 10.33 -8.32 -10.81
N HIS A 139 11.13 -7.38 -10.32
CA HIS A 139 12.23 -6.79 -11.09
C HIS A 139 13.51 -6.74 -10.26
N GLU A 140 14.67 -6.74 -10.91
CA GLU A 140 15.97 -6.71 -10.23
C GLU A 140 16.28 -5.34 -9.58
N GLY A 141 15.52 -4.29 -9.87
CA GLY A 141 15.67 -2.96 -9.25
C GLY A 141 15.38 -2.91 -7.74
N GLY A 142 15.66 -1.75 -7.14
CA GLY A 142 15.37 -1.45 -5.73
C GLY A 142 13.98 -0.86 -5.49
N HIS A 143 13.89 0.15 -4.60
CA HIS A 143 12.64 0.83 -4.27
C HIS A 143 12.24 1.86 -5.34
N LEU A 144 11.72 1.41 -6.47
CA LEU A 144 11.40 2.26 -7.62
C LEU A 144 10.16 1.76 -8.37
N VAL A 145 9.57 2.63 -9.19
CA VAL A 145 8.63 2.20 -10.23
C VAL A 145 9.46 1.79 -11.45
N PRO A 146 9.36 0.54 -11.93
CA PRO A 146 10.14 0.11 -13.07
C PRO A 146 9.77 0.94 -14.29
N SER A 147 10.78 1.57 -14.90
CA SER A 147 10.66 2.40 -16.09
C SER A 147 11.49 1.86 -17.26
N SER A 148 12.37 0.90 -16.99
CA SER A 148 13.09 0.15 -18.01
C SER A 148 12.14 -0.81 -18.70
N ALA A 149 12.17 -0.82 -20.03
CA ALA A 149 11.61 -1.93 -20.77
C ALA A 149 12.51 -3.15 -20.55
N ASP A 150 11.99 -4.21 -19.93
CA ASP A 150 12.38 -5.53 -20.39
C ASP A 150 11.46 -5.87 -21.57
N PHE A 151 12.06 -5.85 -22.76
CA PHE A 151 11.43 -5.98 -24.05
C PHE A 151 11.33 -7.48 -24.42
N ARG A 152 10.09 -7.95 -24.62
CA ARG A 152 9.64 -9.22 -25.24
C ARG A 152 9.24 -10.34 -24.30
#